data_AF-A0A366KVF3-F1
#
_entry.id   AF-A0A366KVF3-F1
#
_cell.length_a   1.000
_cell.length_b   1.000
_cell.length_c   1.000
_cell.angle_alpha   90.00
_cell.angle_beta   90.00
_cell.angle_gamma   90.00
#
_symmetry.space_group_name_H-M   'P 1'
#
loop_
_entity.id
_entity.type
_entity.pdbx_description
1 polymer ?
#
loop_
_entity_poly.entity_id
_entity_poly.type
_entity_poly.pdbx_seq_one_letter_code
_entity_poly.pdbx_strand_id
1 'polypeptide(L)'
;MSNNQNLGYYDMVLSLSQNKINHEFKTLYRSEEISSEFKILTDLSGTENISHHSPDFDEKKADWLKLEKLAVELNSLTETVNKLANELTNAIEDENYEEVARLNKLLKPKKTDKTALEQKLSKLQQFQVMIDANISTPKVEIIEKENFSLLFKLTFSIGNLYYLEKGKLNKTGLKDKVYAFNVPIGKIKITADEMVLAGNKDEILRKSGFSDEDFTIESIFLNFNNANISDFDESKSELPGDQKDKTFLQLAITNYFKQLGHASNPYILGYAIQKRKVTTTERAMLYPTGASFSTSKSSVPGVSSFNFLMLTDNKAFPATGNSGILKNNLIEKAADKTPTINGTIAINYTAFKDIYLQQLNQAVMDNFHANFKEKHAQAYDGTQKHNGFNRFNFTRHGLRMGFDIADPKISTKTNSDGSTALVLKYRITVEGNTHKEIDKKVMIWVKAGTVGVDQPFSTSGRYEIDGQTGRIGELTLTLKASDKGKIEVVADYINPQVGKDTEDVVYKDDVDKYWDKLSDFVNPFGAIIGLYTLFTDKGRQIVEFDQSTFKSVNFNSLDTFSGRVILPGSNTYVFKNIRLMNGTESEEDAVLFDIAYSPINS
;
A
#
# COMPACT_ATOMS: atom_id res chain seq x y z
N MET A 1 17.02 14.05 -4.39
CA MET A 1 16.44 13.25 -3.27
C MET A 1 15.06 13.82 -3.00
N SER A 2 14.05 12.98 -2.73
CA SER A 2 12.72 13.46 -2.33
C SER A 2 12.86 14.28 -1.04
N ASN A 3 12.32 15.50 -0.99
CA ASN A 3 12.30 16.35 0.21
C ASN A 3 11.03 16.13 1.06
N ASN A 4 10.18 15.16 0.70
CA ASN A 4 8.87 15.00 1.30
C ASN A 4 8.93 14.22 2.63
N GLN A 5 9.07 14.97 3.72
CA GLN A 5 9.02 14.43 5.08
C GLN A 5 7.67 13.82 5.44
N ASN A 6 6.57 14.23 4.80
CA ASN A 6 5.25 13.66 5.08
C ASN A 6 5.18 12.17 4.69
N LEU A 7 5.94 11.77 3.68
CA LEU A 7 6.08 10.38 3.25
C LEU A 7 7.42 9.76 3.67
N GLY A 8 8.13 10.36 4.65
CA GLY A 8 9.41 9.84 5.15
C GLY A 8 10.50 9.72 4.07
N TYR A 9 10.47 10.60 3.07
CA TYR A 9 11.34 10.64 1.89
C TYR A 9 11.09 9.55 0.82
N TYR A 10 9.92 8.90 0.86
CA TYR A 10 9.48 7.92 -0.14
C TYR A 10 8.57 8.55 -1.21
N ASP A 11 8.42 7.85 -2.33
CA ASP A 11 7.52 8.28 -3.42
C ASP A 11 6.08 7.84 -3.13
N MET A 12 5.92 6.71 -2.45
CA MET A 12 4.62 6.17 -2.09
C MET A 12 4.64 5.55 -0.70
N VAL A 13 3.49 5.62 -0.02
CA VAL A 13 3.27 4.91 1.24
C VAL A 13 1.90 4.25 1.23
N LEU A 14 1.83 2.99 1.61
CA LEU A 14 0.59 2.32 2.01
C LEU A 14 0.56 2.24 3.53
N SER A 15 -0.29 3.02 4.18
CA SER A 15 -0.51 2.97 5.63
C SER A 15 -1.74 2.12 5.93
N LEU A 16 -1.58 1.10 6.76
CA LEU A 16 -2.66 0.22 7.23
C LEU A 16 -2.90 0.41 8.71
N SER A 17 -4.17 0.40 9.14
CA SER A 17 -4.47 0.57 10.56
C SER A 17 -3.98 -0.64 11.37
N GLN A 18 -3.60 -0.42 12.62
CA GLN A 18 -3.28 -1.50 13.56
C GLN A 18 -4.42 -2.53 13.65
N ASN A 19 -5.67 -2.07 13.55
CA ASN A 19 -6.84 -2.94 13.53
C ASN A 19 -6.84 -3.85 12.31
N LYS A 20 -6.45 -3.35 11.14
CA LYS A 20 -6.29 -4.16 9.94
C LYS A 20 -5.19 -5.21 10.12
N ILE A 21 -4.02 -4.85 10.63
CA ILE A 21 -2.95 -5.83 10.90
C ILE A 21 -3.40 -6.92 11.89
N ASN A 22 -4.08 -6.54 12.97
CA ASN A 22 -4.64 -7.50 13.92
C ASN A 22 -5.76 -8.37 13.33
N HIS A 23 -6.51 -7.84 12.35
CA HIS A 23 -7.47 -8.64 11.59
C HIS A 23 -6.76 -9.70 10.75
N GLU A 24 -5.63 -9.39 10.10
CA GLU A 24 -4.84 -10.37 9.36
C GLU A 24 -4.34 -11.50 10.28
N PHE A 25 -3.84 -11.17 11.47
CA PHE A 25 -3.43 -12.18 12.47
C PHE A 25 -4.59 -13.07 12.90
N LYS A 26 -5.78 -12.48 13.05
CA LYS A 26 -7.00 -13.24 13.35
C LYS A 26 -7.40 -14.18 12.22
N THR A 27 -7.20 -13.78 10.97
CA THR A 27 -7.45 -14.63 9.81
C THR A 27 -6.47 -15.80 9.78
N LEU A 28 -5.18 -15.55 9.94
CA LEU A 28 -4.14 -16.59 9.99
C LEU A 28 -4.33 -17.57 11.16
N TYR A 29 -4.74 -17.06 12.33
CA TYR A 29 -5.08 -17.91 13.47
C TYR A 29 -6.31 -18.79 13.21
N ARG A 30 -7.33 -18.28 12.51
CA ARG A 30 -8.54 -19.05 12.16
C ARG A 30 -8.29 -20.10 11.09
N SER A 31 -7.32 -19.88 10.21
CA SER A 31 -6.88 -20.86 9.21
C SER A 31 -5.81 -21.81 9.75
N GLU A 32 -5.52 -21.78 11.06
CA GLU A 32 -4.54 -22.63 11.74
C GLU A 32 -3.08 -22.45 11.30
N GLU A 33 -2.79 -21.41 10.50
CA GLU A 33 -1.41 -21.02 10.13
C GLU A 33 -0.63 -20.49 11.36
N ILE A 34 -1.31 -19.75 12.23
CA ILE A 34 -0.83 -19.48 13.59
C ILE A 34 -1.48 -20.50 14.51
N SER A 35 -0.69 -21.46 15.01
CA SER A 35 -1.20 -22.50 15.92
C SER A 35 -1.78 -21.89 17.19
N SER A 36 -2.96 -22.40 17.59
CA SER A 36 -3.55 -22.09 18.89
C SER A 36 -2.86 -22.82 20.03
N GLU A 37 -2.09 -23.87 19.74
CA GLU A 37 -1.38 -24.67 20.72
C GLU A 37 0.00 -24.07 21.00
N PHE A 38 0.19 -23.56 22.21
CA PHE A 38 1.48 -23.07 22.69
C PHE A 38 2.08 -24.12 23.63
N LYS A 39 2.62 -25.18 23.01
CA LYS A 39 3.15 -26.35 23.70
C LYS A 39 4.63 -26.54 23.40
N ILE A 40 5.44 -26.51 24.45
CA ILE A 40 6.90 -26.68 24.39
C ILE A 40 7.41 -27.38 25.65
N LEU A 41 8.38 -28.26 25.50
CA LEU A 41 9.17 -28.85 26.58
C LEU A 41 10.64 -28.57 26.28
N THR A 42 11.38 -27.97 27.20
CA THR A 42 12.73 -27.43 26.95
C THR A 42 13.63 -27.46 28.18
N ASP A 43 14.94 -27.48 27.97
CA ASP A 43 15.95 -27.16 28.99
C ASP A 43 16.03 -25.65 29.28
N LEU A 44 16.86 -25.25 30.24
CA LEU A 44 17.02 -23.83 30.57
C LEU A 44 17.75 -23.02 29.49
N SER A 45 18.56 -23.65 28.64
CA SER A 45 19.29 -22.96 27.56
C SER A 45 18.47 -22.75 26.28
N GLY A 46 17.39 -23.51 26.10
CA GLY A 46 16.72 -23.68 24.81
C GLY A 46 17.39 -24.67 23.86
N THR A 47 18.51 -25.30 24.26
CA THR A 47 19.29 -26.20 23.41
C THR A 47 18.51 -27.49 23.15
N GLU A 48 18.10 -28.16 24.22
CA GLU A 48 17.18 -29.29 24.16
C GLU A 48 15.74 -28.76 24.21
N ASN A 49 14.96 -29.07 23.17
CA ASN A 49 13.57 -28.68 23.09
C ASN A 49 12.76 -29.60 22.18
N ILE A 50 11.46 -29.69 22.46
CA ILE A 50 10.45 -30.32 21.61
C ILE A 50 9.16 -29.49 21.65
N SER A 51 8.37 -29.49 20.59
CA SER A 51 7.06 -28.79 20.54
C SER A 51 5.96 -29.74 20.06
N HIS A 52 4.70 -29.30 20.08
CA HIS A 52 3.57 -30.12 19.59
C HIS A 52 3.67 -30.55 18.12
N HIS A 53 4.52 -29.92 17.32
CA HIS A 53 4.80 -30.37 15.95
C HIS A 53 5.70 -31.63 15.91
N SER A 54 6.36 -31.97 17.01
CA SER A 54 7.19 -33.18 17.12
C SER A 54 6.29 -34.41 17.33
N PRO A 55 6.45 -35.49 16.54
CA PRO A 55 5.58 -36.67 16.61
C PRO A 55 5.66 -37.42 17.96
N ASP A 56 6.74 -37.24 18.71
CA ASP A 56 6.98 -37.84 20.02
C ASP A 56 6.65 -36.90 21.20
N PHE A 57 6.05 -35.73 20.93
CA PHE A 57 5.77 -34.73 21.97
C PHE A 57 4.85 -35.26 23.08
N ASP A 58 3.71 -35.84 22.71
CA ASP A 58 2.72 -36.30 23.69
C ASP A 58 3.25 -37.47 24.54
N GLU A 59 4.05 -38.36 23.96
CA GLU A 59 4.72 -39.44 24.69
C GLU A 59 5.73 -38.87 25.71
N LYS A 60 6.64 -38.01 25.24
CA LYS A 60 7.65 -37.37 26.10
C LYS A 60 7.02 -36.52 27.19
N LYS A 61 5.97 -35.76 26.89
CA LYS A 61 5.18 -35.00 27.85
C LYS A 61 4.60 -35.92 28.92
N ALA A 62 3.92 -37.00 28.53
CA ALA A 62 3.29 -37.93 29.45
C ALA A 62 4.31 -38.62 30.37
N ASP A 63 5.50 -38.92 29.86
CA ASP A 63 6.59 -39.49 30.65
C ASP A 63 7.29 -38.47 31.55
N TRP A 64 7.53 -37.26 31.05
CA TRP A 64 8.16 -36.18 31.83
C TRP A 64 7.29 -35.75 33.01
N LEU A 65 5.97 -35.70 32.84
CA LEU A 65 5.02 -35.48 33.94
C LEU A 65 5.04 -36.59 35.00
N LYS A 66 5.63 -37.76 34.70
CA LYS A 66 5.80 -38.90 35.61
C LYS A 66 7.22 -39.06 36.13
N LEU A 67 8.11 -38.08 35.92
CA LEU A 67 9.54 -38.20 36.22
C LEU A 67 9.82 -38.61 37.68
N GLU A 68 9.08 -38.05 38.64
CA GLU A 68 9.18 -38.44 40.06
C GLU A 68 8.82 -39.93 40.28
N LYS A 69 7.74 -40.41 39.65
CA LYS A 69 7.32 -41.82 39.75
C LYS A 69 8.34 -42.75 39.10
N LEU A 70 8.87 -42.37 37.94
CA LEU A 70 9.90 -43.13 37.24
C LEU A 70 11.20 -43.19 38.06
N ALA A 71 11.57 -42.12 38.75
CA ALA A 71 12.74 -42.12 39.64
C ALA A 71 12.56 -43.06 40.85
N VAL A 72 11.35 -43.10 41.44
CA VAL A 72 11.02 -44.07 42.50
C VAL A 72 11.07 -45.51 41.98
N GLU A 73 10.54 -45.75 40.78
CA GLU A 73 10.58 -47.07 40.12
C GLU A 73 12.02 -47.50 39.85
N LEU A 74 12.89 -46.60 39.39
CA LEU A 74 14.30 -46.89 39.18
C LEU A 74 15.02 -47.23 40.49
N ASN A 75 14.74 -46.51 41.58
CA ASN A 75 15.32 -46.82 42.89
C ASN A 75 14.89 -48.21 43.37
N SER A 76 13.60 -48.54 43.29
CA SER A 76 13.07 -49.86 43.65
C SER A 76 13.66 -50.99 42.79
N LEU A 77 13.81 -50.74 41.49
CA LEU A 77 14.41 -51.69 40.56
C LEU A 77 15.91 -51.87 40.83
N THR A 78 16.61 -50.79 41.21
CA THR A 78 18.01 -50.82 41.62
C THR A 78 18.20 -51.65 42.90
N GLU A 79 17.36 -51.45 43.91
CA GLU A 79 17.36 -52.27 45.13
C GLU A 79 17.11 -53.75 44.80
N THR A 80 16.16 -54.04 43.92
CA THR A 80 15.85 -55.41 43.48
C THR A 80 17.03 -56.06 42.77
N VAL A 81 17.68 -55.35 41.85
CA VAL A 81 18.88 -55.83 41.12
C VAL A 81 20.03 -56.07 42.08
N ASN A 82 20.27 -55.18 43.04
CA ASN A 82 21.32 -55.34 44.04
C ASN A 82 21.05 -56.54 44.96
N LYS A 83 19.80 -56.72 45.40
CA LYS A 83 19.39 -57.88 46.20
C LYS A 83 19.63 -59.20 45.45
N LEU A 84 19.14 -59.31 44.21
CA LEU A 84 19.34 -60.51 43.38
C LEU A 84 20.82 -60.76 43.06
N ALA A 85 21.62 -59.71 42.88
CA ALA A 85 23.06 -59.85 42.68
C ALA A 85 23.76 -60.38 43.94
N ASN A 86 23.38 -59.91 45.13
CA ASN A 86 23.91 -60.42 46.40
C ASN A 86 23.48 -61.87 46.66
N GLU A 87 22.21 -62.20 46.43
CA GLU A 87 21.71 -63.58 46.53
C GLU A 87 22.46 -64.52 45.55
N LEU A 88 22.75 -64.04 44.34
CA LEU A 88 23.52 -64.79 43.35
C LEU A 88 24.96 -65.02 43.82
N THR A 89 25.63 -64.00 44.36
CA THR A 89 26.98 -64.14 44.93
C THR A 89 26.99 -65.17 46.06
N ASN A 90 26.05 -65.08 46.99
CA ASN A 90 25.94 -66.05 48.10
C ASN A 90 25.70 -67.47 47.56
N ALA A 91 24.81 -67.65 46.59
CA ALA A 91 24.55 -68.97 45.99
C ALA A 91 25.76 -69.54 45.23
N ILE A 92 26.63 -68.69 44.67
CA ILE A 92 27.90 -69.09 44.07
C ILE A 92 28.88 -69.54 45.17
N GLU A 93 29.00 -68.79 46.26
CA GLU A 93 29.85 -69.11 47.41
C GLU A 93 29.41 -70.42 48.10
N ASP A 94 28.10 -70.67 48.16
CA ASP A 94 27.51 -71.90 48.72
C ASP A 94 27.50 -73.09 47.74
N GLU A 95 28.08 -72.95 46.54
CA GLU A 95 28.09 -73.96 45.46
C GLU A 95 26.70 -74.48 45.04
N ASN A 96 25.64 -73.68 45.23
CA ASN A 96 24.26 -74.05 44.89
C ASN A 96 23.91 -73.69 43.43
N TYR A 97 24.39 -74.50 42.49
CA TYR A 97 24.29 -74.24 41.05
C TYR A 97 22.86 -74.15 40.48
N GLU A 98 21.89 -74.86 41.08
CA GLU A 98 20.48 -74.77 40.66
C GLU A 98 19.90 -73.38 40.96
N GLU A 99 20.19 -72.85 42.16
CA GLU A 99 19.78 -71.52 42.58
C GLU A 99 20.51 -70.43 41.80
N VAL A 100 21.79 -70.62 41.47
CA VAL A 100 22.55 -69.75 40.57
C VAL A 100 21.87 -69.62 39.20
N ALA A 101 21.40 -70.73 38.61
CA ALA A 101 20.71 -70.70 37.32
C ALA A 101 19.36 -69.97 37.42
N ARG A 102 18.60 -70.21 38.50
CA ARG A 102 17.32 -69.53 38.76
C ARG A 102 17.50 -68.02 38.93
N LEU A 103 18.44 -67.61 39.78
CA LEU A 103 18.73 -66.20 40.06
C LEU A 103 19.28 -65.48 38.83
N ASN A 104 20.16 -66.11 38.04
CA ASN A 104 20.62 -65.53 36.77
C ASN A 104 19.47 -65.29 35.77
N LYS A 105 18.52 -66.23 35.69
CA LYS A 105 17.34 -66.09 34.81
C LYS A 105 16.44 -64.93 35.23
N LEU A 106 16.39 -64.58 36.52
CA LEU A 106 15.64 -63.43 37.05
C LEU A 106 16.43 -62.11 36.97
N LEU A 107 17.74 -62.16 37.24
CA LEU A 107 18.61 -60.98 37.30
C LEU A 107 18.80 -60.35 35.92
N LYS A 108 18.98 -61.15 34.88
CA LYS A 108 19.25 -60.67 33.51
C LYS A 108 18.15 -59.74 32.97
N PRO A 109 16.85 -60.11 32.95
CA PRO A 109 15.80 -59.19 32.49
C PRO A 109 15.70 -57.94 33.37
N LYS A 110 15.87 -58.05 34.70
CA LYS A 110 15.84 -56.89 35.60
C LYS A 110 16.97 -55.90 35.37
N LYS A 111 18.17 -56.37 35.02
CA LYS A 111 19.27 -55.49 34.58
C LYS A 111 18.91 -54.77 33.28
N THR A 112 18.32 -55.46 32.31
CA THR A 112 17.85 -54.84 31.06
C THR A 112 16.78 -53.78 31.33
N ASP A 113 15.76 -54.10 32.14
CA ASP A 113 14.71 -53.15 32.53
C ASP A 113 15.31 -51.91 33.21
N LYS A 114 16.29 -52.13 34.11
CA LYS A 114 16.99 -51.06 34.82
C LYS A 114 17.71 -50.15 33.84
N THR A 115 18.53 -50.71 32.94
CA THR A 115 19.27 -49.91 31.95
C THR A 115 18.33 -49.16 31.01
N ALA A 116 17.22 -49.77 30.59
CA ALA A 116 16.22 -49.10 29.76
C ALA A 116 15.57 -47.92 30.51
N LEU A 117 15.23 -48.09 31.79
CA LEU A 117 14.64 -47.04 32.62
C LEU A 117 15.65 -45.92 32.93
N GLU A 118 16.91 -46.25 33.20
CA GLU A 118 18.01 -45.28 33.37
C GLU A 118 18.19 -44.42 32.11
N GLN A 119 18.23 -45.05 30.93
CA GLN A 119 18.32 -44.34 29.66
C GLN A 119 17.11 -43.44 29.42
N LYS A 120 15.90 -43.93 29.72
CA LYS A 120 14.66 -43.15 29.59
C LYS A 120 14.68 -41.93 30.52
N LEU A 121 15.05 -42.10 31.79
CA LEU A 121 15.16 -41.00 32.75
C LEU A 121 16.21 -39.98 32.34
N SER A 122 17.40 -40.42 31.91
CA SER A 122 18.47 -39.54 31.46
C SER A 122 18.01 -38.63 30.30
N LYS A 123 17.30 -39.19 29.32
CA LYS A 123 16.70 -38.44 28.21
C LYS A 123 15.60 -37.47 28.64
N LEU A 124 14.86 -37.75 29.70
CA LEU A 124 13.78 -36.86 30.18
C LEU A 124 14.33 -35.75 31.09
N GLN A 125 15.38 -36.04 31.86
CA GLN A 125 16.02 -35.10 32.79
C GLN A 125 16.74 -33.94 32.11
N GLN A 126 17.01 -34.06 30.80
CA GLN A 126 17.52 -32.93 30.02
C GLN A 126 16.49 -31.79 29.95
N PHE A 127 15.19 -32.08 30.05
CA PHE A 127 14.15 -31.05 30.03
C PHE A 127 13.80 -30.56 31.43
N GLN A 128 13.59 -29.25 31.56
CA GLN A 128 13.44 -28.59 32.86
C GLN A 128 12.18 -27.73 32.95
N VAL A 129 11.64 -27.29 31.81
CA VAL A 129 10.47 -26.39 31.74
C VAL A 129 9.53 -26.87 30.64
N MET A 130 8.23 -26.82 30.90
CA MET A 130 7.19 -27.14 29.94
C MET A 130 6.08 -26.09 29.97
N ILE A 131 5.64 -25.62 28.82
CA ILE A 131 4.33 -24.98 28.67
C ILE A 131 3.43 -25.96 27.95
N ASP A 132 2.24 -26.17 28.51
CA ASP A 132 1.15 -26.92 27.88
C ASP A 132 -0.11 -26.05 27.96
N ALA A 133 -0.28 -25.22 26.94
CA ALA A 133 -1.30 -24.17 26.92
C ALA A 133 -1.85 -23.92 25.53
N ASN A 134 -3.02 -23.28 25.50
CA ASN A 134 -3.58 -22.69 24.30
C ASN A 134 -3.55 -21.17 24.43
N ILE A 135 -3.36 -20.50 23.30
CA ILE A 135 -3.34 -19.04 23.21
C ILE A 135 -4.58 -18.55 22.50
N SER A 136 -5.03 -17.35 22.88
CA SER A 136 -5.96 -16.57 22.05
C SER A 136 -5.22 -16.00 20.85
N THR A 137 -5.97 -15.47 19.86
CA THR A 137 -5.39 -14.77 18.72
C THR A 137 -4.38 -13.71 19.18
N PRO A 138 -3.10 -13.83 18.77
CA PRO A 138 -2.07 -12.86 19.10
C PRO A 138 -2.39 -11.47 18.53
N LYS A 139 -1.90 -10.43 19.20
CA LYS A 139 -2.13 -9.03 18.79
C LYS A 139 -0.83 -8.25 18.75
N VAL A 140 -0.78 -7.25 17.88
CA VAL A 140 0.27 -6.23 17.85
C VAL A 140 -0.27 -4.87 18.25
N GLU A 141 0.57 -4.11 18.95
CA GLU A 141 0.36 -2.71 19.30
C GLU A 141 1.54 -1.88 18.78
N ILE A 142 1.23 -0.81 18.06
CA ILE A 142 2.22 0.19 17.65
C ILE A 142 2.47 1.06 18.88
N ILE A 143 3.74 1.18 19.25
CA ILE A 143 4.20 1.96 20.40
C ILE A 143 4.82 3.28 19.96
N GLU A 144 4.83 4.26 20.86
CA GLU A 144 5.32 5.60 20.55
C GLU A 144 6.85 5.60 20.39
N LYS A 145 7.36 6.41 19.45
CA LYS A 145 8.80 6.61 19.18
C LYS A 145 9.58 5.38 18.68
N GLU A 146 8.91 4.25 18.47
CA GLU A 146 9.50 3.03 17.92
C GLU A 146 8.95 2.73 16.52
N ASN A 147 9.65 3.21 15.51
CA ASN A 147 9.16 3.14 14.12
C ASN A 147 9.42 1.80 13.43
N PHE A 148 10.21 0.92 14.04
CA PHE A 148 10.67 -0.34 13.43
C PHE A 148 10.45 -1.58 14.30
N SER A 149 9.64 -1.44 15.36
CA SER A 149 9.24 -2.53 16.24
C SER A 149 7.74 -2.43 16.55
N LEU A 150 7.18 -3.55 16.99
CA LEU A 150 5.81 -3.67 17.44
C LEU A 150 5.79 -4.36 18.80
N LEU A 151 4.89 -3.92 19.69
CA LEU A 151 4.63 -4.65 20.92
C LEU A 151 3.73 -5.85 20.58
N PHE A 152 4.28 -7.05 20.68
CA PHE A 152 3.54 -8.29 20.49
C PHE A 152 2.92 -8.74 21.80
N LYS A 153 1.64 -9.12 21.77
CA LYS A 153 0.86 -9.56 22.93
C LYS A 153 0.41 -11.01 22.74
N LEU A 154 0.93 -11.88 23.59
CA LEU A 154 0.55 -13.28 23.70
C LEU A 154 -0.41 -13.45 24.89
N THR A 155 -1.65 -13.87 24.63
CA THR A 155 -2.63 -14.12 25.68
C THR A 155 -2.93 -15.62 25.78
N PHE A 156 -2.72 -16.22 26.94
CA PHE A 156 -3.04 -17.62 27.19
C PHE A 156 -4.53 -17.76 27.51
N SER A 157 -5.27 -18.51 26.68
CA SER A 157 -6.70 -18.76 26.92
C SER A 157 -6.90 -19.78 28.03
N ILE A 158 -6.07 -20.83 28.06
CA ILE A 158 -6.03 -21.89 29.07
C ILE A 158 -4.65 -22.52 29.07
N GLY A 159 -4.31 -23.26 30.14
CA GLY A 159 -3.10 -24.06 30.18
C GLY A 159 -2.27 -23.87 31.44
N ASN A 160 -1.11 -24.50 31.46
CA ASN A 160 -0.21 -24.47 32.61
C ASN A 160 1.26 -24.38 32.16
N LEU A 161 2.04 -23.69 32.99
CA LEU A 161 3.49 -23.79 33.05
C LEU A 161 3.86 -24.88 34.05
N TYR A 162 4.86 -25.69 33.71
CA TYR A 162 5.47 -26.66 34.60
C TYR A 162 6.99 -26.46 34.60
N TYR A 163 7.63 -26.67 35.73
CA TYR A 163 9.08 -26.64 35.81
C TYR A 163 9.60 -27.50 36.97
N LEU A 164 10.83 -28.00 36.81
CA LEU A 164 11.50 -28.77 37.85
C LEU A 164 12.28 -27.85 38.79
N GLU A 165 11.98 -27.91 40.08
CA GLU A 165 12.80 -27.28 41.12
C GLU A 165 13.28 -28.35 42.11
N LYS A 166 14.60 -28.54 42.20
CA LYS A 166 15.22 -29.55 43.09
C LYS A 166 14.61 -30.95 42.89
N GLY A 167 14.32 -31.30 41.63
CA GLY A 167 13.72 -32.58 41.23
C GLY A 167 12.21 -32.68 41.47
N LYS A 168 11.56 -31.64 41.99
CA LYS A 168 10.11 -31.60 42.18
C LYS A 168 9.41 -30.86 41.05
N LEU A 169 8.30 -31.40 40.58
CA LEU A 169 7.48 -30.78 39.55
C LEU A 169 6.58 -29.68 40.15
N ASN A 170 6.78 -28.45 39.71
CA ASN A 170 5.91 -27.32 40.03
C ASN A 170 4.96 -27.05 38.88
N LYS A 171 3.81 -26.45 39.20
CA LYS A 171 2.73 -26.17 38.24
C LYS A 171 2.09 -24.83 38.54
N THR A 172 1.94 -24.01 37.50
CA THR A 172 1.32 -22.69 37.58
C THR A 172 0.33 -22.50 36.44
N GLY A 173 -0.88 -22.05 36.77
CA GLY A 173 -1.93 -21.81 35.78
C GLY A 173 -1.65 -20.57 34.93
N LEU A 174 -1.86 -20.67 33.62
CA LEU A 174 -1.64 -19.59 32.66
C LEU A 174 -2.91 -18.95 32.12
N LYS A 175 -4.10 -19.43 32.50
CA LYS A 175 -5.37 -18.86 32.04
C LYS A 175 -5.41 -17.33 32.24
N ASP A 176 -5.79 -16.63 31.18
CA ASP A 176 -5.92 -15.17 31.07
C ASP A 176 -4.60 -14.39 31.27
N LYS A 177 -3.45 -15.07 31.35
CA LYS A 177 -2.15 -14.40 31.44
C LYS A 177 -1.75 -13.80 30.10
N VAL A 178 -1.09 -12.64 30.17
CA VAL A 178 -0.64 -11.87 29.01
C VAL A 178 0.86 -11.63 29.11
N TYR A 179 1.60 -12.01 28.07
CA TYR A 179 3.02 -11.72 27.95
C TYR A 179 3.22 -10.76 26.77
N ALA A 180 3.66 -9.53 27.05
CA ALA A 180 3.79 -8.46 26.07
C ALA A 180 5.26 -8.03 25.93
N PHE A 181 5.82 -8.06 24.72
CA PHE A 181 7.23 -7.71 24.49
C PHE A 181 7.45 -7.09 23.12
N ASN A 182 8.52 -6.31 22.99
CA ASN A 182 8.85 -5.61 21.75
C ASN A 182 9.52 -6.57 20.76
N VAL A 183 9.00 -6.58 19.53
CA VAL A 183 9.50 -7.40 18.44
C VAL A 183 9.91 -6.50 17.27
N PRO A 184 11.19 -6.51 16.87
CA PRO A 184 11.61 -5.83 15.67
C PRO A 184 10.88 -6.35 14.44
N ILE A 185 10.60 -5.48 13.49
CA ILE A 185 10.07 -5.88 12.20
C ILE A 185 11.25 -6.31 11.31
N GLY A 186 11.15 -7.49 10.73
CA GLY A 186 12.12 -8.05 9.80
C GLY A 186 11.63 -8.01 8.36
N LYS A 187 12.58 -8.11 7.42
CA LYS A 187 12.31 -8.33 6.00
C LYS A 187 13.24 -9.39 5.45
N ILE A 188 12.70 -10.35 4.70
CA ILE A 188 13.48 -11.42 4.06
C ILE A 188 12.91 -11.72 2.67
N LYS A 189 13.78 -12.06 1.73
CA LYS A 189 13.36 -12.54 0.41
C LYS A 189 12.92 -14.00 0.50
N ILE A 190 11.78 -14.31 -0.09
CA ILE A 190 11.17 -15.65 -0.09
C ILE A 190 10.73 -16.06 -1.51
N THR A 191 10.38 -17.32 -1.68
CA THR A 191 9.68 -17.87 -2.86
C THR A 191 8.16 -17.90 -2.65
N ALA A 192 7.39 -18.14 -3.71
CA ALA A 192 5.94 -18.15 -3.64
C ALA A 192 5.40 -19.29 -2.76
N ASP A 193 6.04 -20.45 -2.77
CA ASP A 193 5.72 -21.62 -1.93
C ASP A 193 6.01 -21.39 -0.44
N GLU A 194 6.83 -20.42 -0.08
CA GLU A 194 7.08 -19.99 1.30
C GLU A 194 6.05 -18.95 1.82
N MET A 195 5.17 -18.41 0.95
CA MET A 195 4.13 -17.47 1.39
C MET A 195 3.07 -18.17 2.27
N VAL A 196 2.73 -17.54 3.39
CA VAL A 196 1.66 -17.91 4.32
C VAL A 196 0.42 -17.08 3.97
N LEU A 197 -0.54 -17.70 3.29
CA LEU A 197 -1.77 -17.06 2.81
C LEU A 197 -2.99 -17.84 3.32
N ALA A 198 -4.04 -17.13 3.71
CA ALA A 198 -5.31 -17.78 4.02
C ALA A 198 -6.06 -18.21 2.75
N GLY A 199 -6.56 -19.45 2.71
CA GLY A 199 -7.36 -19.98 1.60
C GLY A 199 -6.55 -20.72 0.53
N ASN A 200 -7.11 -20.86 -0.69
CA ASN A 200 -6.43 -21.59 -1.78
C ASN A 200 -5.27 -20.77 -2.35
N LYS A 201 -4.07 -21.01 -1.84
CA LYS A 201 -2.82 -20.36 -2.23
C LYS A 201 -2.60 -20.37 -3.75
N ASP A 202 -2.79 -21.50 -4.42
CA ASP A 202 -2.57 -21.62 -5.86
C ASP A 202 -3.54 -20.76 -6.67
N GLU A 203 -4.81 -20.71 -6.26
CA GLU A 203 -5.81 -19.87 -6.90
C GLU A 203 -5.51 -18.38 -6.69
N ILE A 204 -5.09 -17.99 -5.49
CA ILE A 204 -4.72 -16.61 -5.16
C ILE A 204 -3.50 -16.18 -5.97
N LEU A 205 -2.48 -17.03 -6.03
CA LEU A 205 -1.26 -16.75 -6.80
C LEU A 205 -1.51 -16.72 -8.31
N ARG A 206 -2.30 -17.67 -8.84
CA ARG A 206 -2.67 -17.73 -10.28
C ARG A 206 -3.57 -16.58 -10.70
N LYS A 207 -4.63 -16.26 -9.95
CA LYS A 207 -5.50 -15.09 -10.23
C LYS A 207 -4.72 -13.78 -10.17
N SER A 208 -3.65 -13.75 -9.38
CA SER A 208 -2.80 -12.58 -9.23
C SER A 208 -1.64 -12.53 -10.22
N GLY A 209 -1.41 -13.58 -11.03
CA GLY A 209 -0.40 -13.61 -12.10
C GLY A 209 1.04 -13.80 -11.62
N PHE A 210 1.26 -14.54 -10.53
CA PHE A 210 2.60 -14.73 -9.96
C PHE A 210 3.28 -16.04 -10.40
N SER A 211 4.56 -15.92 -10.75
CA SER A 211 5.52 -17.03 -10.91
C SER A 211 6.85 -16.62 -10.24
N ASP A 212 7.61 -17.56 -9.66
CA ASP A 212 8.89 -17.26 -9.00
C ASP A 212 9.98 -16.78 -9.98
N GLU A 213 9.80 -17.08 -11.27
CA GLU A 213 10.72 -16.71 -12.35
C GLU A 213 10.59 -15.22 -12.71
N ASP A 214 9.38 -14.66 -12.58
CA ASP A 214 9.06 -13.30 -13.00
C ASP A 214 9.09 -12.28 -11.86
N PHE A 215 9.11 -12.72 -10.60
CA PHE A 215 8.97 -11.83 -9.44
C PHE A 215 10.06 -12.03 -8.36
N THR A 216 10.22 -11.00 -7.54
CA THR A 216 10.90 -11.03 -6.24
C THR A 216 9.85 -10.76 -5.18
N ILE A 217 9.77 -11.65 -4.19
CA ILE A 217 8.84 -11.55 -3.07
C ILE A 217 9.65 -11.27 -1.81
N GLU A 218 9.32 -10.20 -1.10
CA GLU A 218 9.86 -9.89 0.20
C GLU A 218 8.77 -10.05 1.25
N SER A 219 9.00 -10.93 2.22
CA SER A 219 8.14 -11.10 3.39
C SER A 219 8.54 -10.09 4.47
N ILE A 220 7.56 -9.38 5.01
CA ILE A 220 7.71 -8.47 6.15
C ILE A 220 7.03 -9.12 7.35
N PHE A 221 7.79 -9.36 8.42
CA PHE A 221 7.36 -10.25 9.51
C PHE A 221 7.84 -9.78 10.88
N LEU A 222 7.28 -10.36 11.94
CA LEU A 222 7.78 -10.16 13.32
C LEU A 222 9.07 -10.96 13.54
N ASN A 223 10.21 -10.28 13.67
CA ASN A 223 11.52 -10.90 13.80
C ASN A 223 11.85 -11.30 15.24
N PHE A 224 11.32 -12.45 15.65
CA PHE A 224 11.55 -12.99 16.99
C PHE A 224 13.01 -13.38 17.26
N ASN A 225 13.81 -13.68 16.23
CA ASN A 225 15.24 -14.00 16.39
C ASN A 225 16.04 -12.80 16.92
N ASN A 226 15.62 -11.59 16.57
CA ASN A 226 16.25 -10.35 17.03
C ASN A 226 15.47 -9.67 18.15
N ALA A 227 14.37 -10.26 18.62
CA ALA A 227 13.58 -9.71 19.70
C ALA A 227 14.25 -9.99 21.06
N ASN A 228 14.29 -8.96 21.92
CA ASN A 228 14.65 -9.15 23.31
C ASN A 228 13.42 -9.60 24.10
N ILE A 229 13.02 -10.87 23.93
CA ILE A 229 11.81 -11.45 24.54
C ILE A 229 11.86 -11.40 26.07
N SER A 230 13.07 -11.42 26.63
CA SER A 230 13.30 -11.25 28.06
C SER A 230 12.95 -9.85 28.58
N ASP A 231 13.00 -8.82 27.74
CA ASP A 231 12.65 -7.45 28.09
C ASP A 231 11.18 -7.18 27.76
N PHE A 232 10.30 -7.82 28.52
CA PHE A 232 8.85 -7.69 28.36
C PHE A 232 8.33 -6.39 29.02
N ASP A 233 7.24 -5.85 28.50
CA ASP A 233 6.57 -4.67 29.05
C ASP A 233 5.72 -5.08 30.25
N GLU A 234 6.21 -4.79 31.46
CA GLU A 234 5.51 -5.08 32.71
C GLU A 234 4.13 -4.40 32.79
N SER A 235 3.98 -3.19 32.24
CA SER A 235 2.73 -2.42 32.30
C SER A 235 1.64 -2.97 31.38
N LYS A 236 2.04 -3.73 30.36
CA LYS A 236 1.16 -4.34 29.36
C LYS A 236 1.05 -5.86 29.52
N SER A 237 1.74 -6.44 30.49
CA SER A 237 1.75 -7.87 30.79
C SER A 237 0.93 -8.18 32.05
N GLU A 238 0.29 -9.33 32.05
CA GLU A 238 -0.41 -9.90 33.19
C GLU A 238 0.20 -11.26 33.49
N LEU A 239 1.22 -11.28 34.34
CA LEU A 239 2.04 -12.47 34.59
C LEU A 239 1.58 -13.28 35.82
N PRO A 240 2.10 -14.49 36.02
CA PRO A 240 1.99 -15.19 37.31
C PRO A 240 2.53 -14.34 38.47
N GLY A 241 2.01 -14.59 39.68
CA GLY A 241 2.36 -13.78 40.85
C GLY A 241 3.78 -14.05 41.38
N ASP A 242 4.19 -15.32 41.42
CA ASP A 242 5.50 -15.73 41.93
C ASP A 242 6.64 -15.35 40.98
N GLN A 243 7.76 -14.89 41.51
CA GLN A 243 8.88 -14.44 40.70
C GLN A 243 9.53 -15.59 39.90
N LYS A 244 9.57 -16.81 40.44
CA LYS A 244 10.12 -17.97 39.72
C LYS A 244 9.21 -18.35 38.57
N ASP A 245 7.90 -18.34 38.77
CA ASP A 245 6.92 -18.59 37.70
C ASP A 245 7.15 -17.63 36.52
N LYS A 246 7.37 -16.35 36.80
CA LYS A 246 7.68 -15.34 35.78
C LYS A 246 8.96 -15.68 35.03
N THR A 247 10.04 -16.01 35.74
CA THR A 247 11.33 -16.37 35.15
C THR A 247 11.22 -17.59 34.24
N PHE A 248 10.54 -18.66 34.70
CA PHE A 248 10.37 -19.87 33.88
C PHE A 248 9.42 -19.65 32.70
N LEU A 249 8.38 -18.82 32.85
CA LEU A 249 7.52 -18.42 31.73
C LEU A 249 8.29 -17.66 30.67
N GLN A 250 9.06 -16.64 31.07
CA GLN A 250 9.93 -15.84 30.20
C GLN A 250 10.91 -16.72 29.43
N LEU A 251 11.56 -17.68 30.11
CA LEU A 251 12.50 -18.62 29.52
C LEU A 251 11.82 -19.51 28.47
N ALA A 252 10.68 -20.12 28.82
CA ALA A 252 9.97 -21.00 27.90
C ALA A 252 9.42 -20.26 26.67
N ILE A 253 8.90 -19.05 26.84
CA ILE A 253 8.47 -18.20 25.71
C ILE A 253 9.67 -17.83 24.83
N THR A 254 10.80 -17.44 25.43
CA THR A 254 12.03 -17.14 24.69
C THR A 254 12.48 -18.34 23.86
N ASN A 255 12.49 -19.53 24.44
CA ASN A 255 12.91 -20.76 23.76
C ASN A 255 11.95 -21.17 22.65
N TYR A 256 10.64 -20.99 22.84
CA TYR A 256 9.63 -21.25 21.81
C TYR A 256 9.86 -20.37 20.57
N PHE A 257 9.98 -19.05 20.77
CA PHE A 257 10.08 -18.13 19.65
C PHE A 257 11.44 -18.17 18.94
N LYS A 258 12.53 -18.55 19.62
CA LYS A 258 13.84 -18.82 18.98
C LYS A 258 13.79 -19.97 17.97
N GLN A 259 12.83 -20.90 18.09
CA GLN A 259 12.69 -22.02 17.16
C GLN A 259 11.93 -21.66 15.88
N LEU A 260 11.17 -20.55 15.87
CA LEU A 260 10.39 -20.09 14.72
C LEU A 260 11.28 -19.43 13.63
N GLY A 261 12.41 -20.06 13.30
CA GLY A 261 13.37 -19.58 12.31
C GLY A 261 12.77 -19.22 10.95
N HIS A 262 13.57 -18.57 10.11
CA HIS A 262 13.13 -17.77 8.96
C HIS A 262 12.17 -18.42 7.95
N ALA A 263 12.12 -19.76 7.84
CA ALA A 263 11.32 -20.45 6.82
C ALA A 263 9.89 -20.84 7.28
N SER A 264 9.53 -20.64 8.55
CA SER A 264 8.24 -21.13 9.10
C SER A 264 7.57 -20.15 10.05
N ASN A 265 7.91 -18.85 9.97
CA ASN A 265 7.33 -17.84 10.84
C ASN A 265 5.94 -17.41 10.34
N PRO A 266 4.83 -17.76 11.03
CA PRO A 266 3.49 -17.43 10.56
C PRO A 266 3.07 -15.99 10.90
N TYR A 267 3.89 -15.24 11.64
CA TYR A 267 3.59 -13.88 12.09
C TYR A 267 3.97 -12.83 11.05
N ILE A 268 3.33 -12.94 9.89
CA ILE A 268 3.59 -12.11 8.71
C ILE A 268 2.72 -10.84 8.72
N LEU A 269 3.33 -9.69 8.48
CA LEU A 269 2.68 -8.37 8.41
C LEU A 269 2.26 -8.01 6.98
N GLY A 270 2.95 -8.55 5.97
CA GLY A 270 2.60 -8.41 4.56
C GLY A 270 3.73 -8.85 3.64
N TYR A 271 3.41 -8.92 2.34
CA TYR A 271 4.34 -9.25 1.28
C TYR A 271 4.50 -8.07 0.33
N ALA A 272 5.74 -7.70 0.04
CA ALA A 272 6.05 -6.78 -1.05
C ALA A 272 6.48 -7.59 -2.28
N ILE A 273 5.78 -7.40 -3.40
CA ILE A 273 6.04 -8.14 -4.63
C ILE A 273 6.47 -7.19 -5.74
N GLN A 274 7.62 -7.48 -6.33
CA GLN A 274 8.23 -6.71 -7.41
C GLN A 274 8.53 -7.61 -8.61
N LYS A 275 8.16 -7.17 -9.82
CA LYS A 275 8.49 -7.91 -11.04
C LYS A 275 10.00 -7.77 -11.35
N ARG A 276 10.67 -8.82 -11.80
CA ARG A 276 12.12 -8.77 -12.11
C ARG A 276 12.39 -7.99 -13.40
N LYS A 277 11.51 -8.15 -14.38
CA LYS A 277 11.58 -7.48 -15.68
C LYS A 277 10.20 -7.00 -16.09
N VAL A 278 10.10 -5.74 -16.48
CA VAL A 278 8.86 -5.17 -17.01
C VAL A 278 9.19 -4.53 -18.34
N THR A 279 8.48 -4.92 -19.39
CA THR A 279 8.60 -4.23 -20.67
C THR A 279 7.99 -2.83 -20.53
N THR A 280 8.42 -1.87 -21.35
CA THR A 280 7.89 -0.50 -21.31
C THR A 280 6.37 -0.46 -21.48
N THR A 281 5.81 -1.42 -22.23
CA THR A 281 4.37 -1.58 -22.46
C THR A 281 3.62 -2.24 -21.30
N GLU A 282 4.32 -2.98 -20.43
CA GLU A 282 3.75 -3.65 -19.25
C GLU A 282 3.90 -2.83 -17.96
N ARG A 283 4.72 -1.77 -17.99
CA ARG A 283 5.06 -0.99 -16.81
C ARG A 283 3.85 -0.15 -16.40
N ALA A 284 3.30 -0.42 -15.22
CA ALA A 284 2.35 0.53 -14.64
C ALA A 284 3.03 1.87 -14.37
N MET A 285 2.24 2.94 -14.38
CA MET A 285 2.76 4.31 -14.18
C MET A 285 3.57 4.42 -12.89
N LEU A 286 3.11 3.84 -11.78
CA LEU A 286 3.96 3.64 -10.60
C LEU A 286 4.44 2.20 -10.55
N TYR A 287 5.75 2.07 -10.72
CA TYR A 287 6.45 0.82 -10.59
C TYR A 287 7.33 0.86 -9.34
N PRO A 288 6.84 0.40 -8.18
CA PRO A 288 7.67 0.38 -6.99
C PRO A 288 8.80 -0.64 -7.20
N THR A 289 10.03 -0.20 -6.98
CA THR A 289 11.25 -0.97 -7.21
C THR A 289 11.91 -1.47 -5.93
N GLY A 290 11.24 -1.27 -4.81
CA GLY A 290 11.62 -1.78 -3.50
C GLY A 290 10.61 -1.35 -2.45
N ALA A 291 10.57 -2.10 -1.35
CA ALA A 291 9.77 -1.78 -0.18
C ALA A 291 10.63 -1.68 1.08
N SER A 292 10.32 -0.72 1.93
CA SER A 292 10.72 -0.64 3.33
C SER A 292 9.44 -0.58 4.18
N PHE A 293 9.59 -0.47 5.48
CA PHE A 293 8.47 -0.39 6.41
C PHE A 293 8.74 0.62 7.52
N SER A 294 7.68 1.11 8.13
CA SER A 294 7.73 1.80 9.41
C SER A 294 6.39 1.70 10.15
N THR A 295 6.33 2.22 11.36
CA THR A 295 5.09 2.40 12.11
C THR A 295 4.87 3.88 12.42
N SER A 296 3.64 4.26 12.70
CA SER A 296 3.30 5.61 13.17
C SER A 296 2.24 5.52 14.26
N LYS A 297 2.61 5.86 15.49
CA LYS A 297 1.68 5.93 16.62
C LYS A 297 0.73 7.11 16.43
N SER A 298 -0.54 6.90 16.75
CA SER A 298 -1.53 7.97 16.95
C SER A 298 -2.03 7.98 18.39
N SER A 299 -2.37 9.16 18.90
CA SER A 299 -3.15 9.32 20.14
C SER A 299 -4.64 9.06 19.91
N VAL A 300 -5.10 9.11 18.66
CA VAL A 300 -6.48 8.78 18.27
C VAL A 300 -6.65 7.25 18.26
N PRO A 301 -7.62 6.70 19.02
CA PRO A 301 -7.84 5.26 19.08
C PRO A 301 -8.09 4.64 17.70
N GLY A 302 -7.38 3.55 17.40
CA GLY A 302 -7.54 2.79 16.15
C GLY A 302 -6.85 3.39 14.92
N VAL A 303 -6.14 4.51 15.06
CA VAL A 303 -5.55 5.25 13.93
C VAL A 303 -4.03 5.03 13.79
N SER A 304 -3.37 4.41 14.77
CA SER A 304 -1.97 4.00 14.60
C SER A 304 -1.80 3.15 13.32
N SER A 305 -0.73 3.40 12.57
CA SER A 305 -0.53 2.80 11.25
C SER A 305 0.77 2.01 11.11
N PHE A 306 0.68 0.89 10.41
CA PHE A 306 1.83 0.19 9.82
C PHE A 306 1.99 0.66 8.37
N ASN A 307 3.18 1.10 8.00
CA ASN A 307 3.43 1.77 6.73
C ASN A 307 4.34 0.91 5.85
N PHE A 308 3.91 0.58 4.64
CA PHE A 308 4.76 0.06 3.58
C PHE A 308 5.28 1.24 2.77
N LEU A 309 6.60 1.41 2.75
CA LEU A 309 7.29 2.56 2.19
C LEU A 309 7.91 2.16 0.85
N MET A 310 7.56 2.84 -0.24
CA MET A 310 7.93 2.41 -1.59
C MET A 310 8.58 3.54 -2.38
N LEU A 311 9.60 3.17 -3.16
CA LEU A 311 10.26 4.04 -4.13
C LEU A 311 9.98 3.55 -5.53
N THR A 312 9.85 4.47 -6.48
CA THR A 312 9.71 4.11 -7.90
C THR A 312 11.04 4.25 -8.65
N ASP A 313 11.08 3.61 -9.82
CA ASP A 313 12.10 3.86 -10.85
C ASP A 313 13.55 3.61 -10.42
N ASN A 314 13.77 2.61 -9.55
CA ASN A 314 15.07 2.21 -9.01
C ASN A 314 15.79 3.33 -8.24
N LYS A 315 15.05 4.30 -7.69
CA LYS A 315 15.63 5.28 -6.77
C LYS A 315 16.24 4.55 -5.56
N ALA A 316 17.40 5.02 -5.14
CA ALA A 316 18.07 4.50 -3.95
C ALA A 316 17.25 4.82 -2.68
N PHE A 317 17.23 3.89 -1.73
CA PHE A 317 16.62 4.12 -0.42
C PHE A 317 17.31 5.29 0.29
N PRO A 318 16.54 6.16 1.00
CA PRO A 318 17.13 7.30 1.68
C PRO A 318 18.02 6.82 2.82
N ALA A 319 19.26 7.31 2.88
CA ALA A 319 20.25 6.95 3.90
C ALA A 319 20.19 7.85 5.16
N THR A 320 19.18 8.72 5.27
CA THR A 320 19.06 9.67 6.39
C THR A 320 18.56 8.96 7.65
N GLY A 321 18.99 9.43 8.83
CA GLY A 321 18.56 8.85 10.12
C GLY A 321 17.05 8.96 10.40
N ASN A 322 16.35 9.85 9.69
CA ASN A 322 14.90 10.02 9.76
C ASN A 322 14.15 9.34 8.60
N SER A 323 14.85 8.55 7.77
CA SER A 323 14.24 7.80 6.68
C SER A 323 13.16 6.86 7.21
N GLY A 324 11.99 6.89 6.59
CA GLY A 324 10.84 6.08 6.97
C GLY A 324 10.04 6.59 8.18
N ILE A 325 10.46 7.69 8.81
CA ILE A 325 9.67 8.38 9.83
C ILE A 325 8.74 9.38 9.14
N LEU A 326 7.44 9.13 9.21
CA LEU A 326 6.44 10.02 8.61
C LEU A 326 6.16 11.21 9.54
N LYS A 327 6.17 12.43 8.98
CA LYS A 327 5.78 13.65 9.72
C LYS A 327 4.32 13.63 10.18
N ASN A 328 3.45 12.99 9.40
CA ASN A 328 2.02 12.85 9.70
C ASN A 328 1.62 11.38 9.61
N ASN A 329 0.80 10.90 10.55
CA ASN A 329 0.13 9.62 10.38
C ASN A 329 -0.93 9.76 9.27
N LEU A 330 -0.80 9.00 8.19
CA LEU A 330 -1.66 9.13 7.01
C LEU A 330 -3.12 8.72 7.28
N ILE A 331 -3.36 7.83 8.24
CA ILE A 331 -4.71 7.41 8.62
C ILE A 331 -5.41 8.54 9.40
N GLU A 332 -4.67 9.34 10.18
CA GLU A 332 -5.24 10.55 10.79
C GLU A 332 -5.69 11.56 9.75
N LYS A 333 -5.08 11.54 8.56
CA LYS A 333 -5.43 12.39 7.42
C LYS A 333 -6.54 11.79 6.55
N ALA A 334 -7.01 10.56 6.80
CA ALA A 334 -8.13 9.93 6.09
C ALA A 334 -9.38 10.82 6.07
N ALA A 335 -10.09 10.91 4.95
CA ALA A 335 -11.35 11.67 4.86
C ALA A 335 -12.52 10.85 5.41
N ASP A 336 -12.53 9.54 5.13
CA ASP A 336 -13.35 8.59 5.88
C ASP A 336 -12.86 8.61 7.35
N LYS A 337 -13.77 8.80 8.31
CA LYS A 337 -13.51 8.76 9.77
C LYS A 337 -14.22 7.59 10.46
N THR A 338 -14.85 6.71 9.69
CA THR A 338 -15.54 5.54 10.24
C THR A 338 -14.53 4.54 10.79
N PRO A 339 -14.93 3.67 11.75
CA PRO A 339 -14.09 2.57 12.23
C PRO A 339 -13.67 1.57 11.14
N THR A 340 -14.20 1.71 9.92
CA THR A 340 -13.93 0.82 8.78
C THR A 340 -12.74 1.23 7.92
N ILE A 341 -12.04 2.34 8.26
CA ILE A 341 -10.81 2.72 7.56
C ILE A 341 -9.75 1.67 7.84
N ASN A 342 -9.39 0.97 6.79
CA ASN A 342 -8.38 -0.08 6.85
C ASN A 342 -7.00 0.42 6.38
N GLY A 343 -6.96 1.53 5.64
CA GLY A 343 -5.70 2.18 5.27
C GLY A 343 -5.84 3.39 4.35
N THR A 344 -4.69 3.93 3.99
CA THR A 344 -4.51 5.06 3.06
C THR A 344 -3.30 4.78 2.18
N ILE A 345 -3.43 4.96 0.88
CA ILE A 345 -2.30 5.06 -0.05
C ILE A 345 -1.98 6.53 -0.22
N ALA A 346 -0.72 6.91 -0.12
CA ALA A 346 -0.26 8.26 -0.42
C ALA A 346 0.82 8.21 -1.52
N ILE A 347 0.73 9.15 -2.46
CA ILE A 347 1.73 9.38 -3.51
C ILE A 347 2.29 10.78 -3.30
N ASN A 348 3.61 10.90 -3.28
CA ASN A 348 4.30 12.17 -3.23
C ASN A 348 3.79 13.10 -4.34
N TYR A 349 3.51 14.38 -4.04
CA TYR A 349 2.97 15.29 -5.05
C TYR A 349 3.86 15.45 -6.29
N THR A 350 5.18 15.52 -6.13
CA THR A 350 6.14 15.58 -7.24
C THR A 350 6.07 14.31 -8.09
N ALA A 351 6.09 13.13 -7.45
CA ALA A 351 5.93 11.86 -8.18
C ALA A 351 4.56 11.79 -8.88
N PHE A 352 3.50 12.28 -8.22
CA PHE A 352 2.18 12.39 -8.81
C PHE A 352 2.20 13.31 -10.04
N LYS A 353 2.80 14.48 -9.93
CA LYS A 353 2.88 15.46 -11.02
C LYS A 353 3.68 14.94 -12.21
N ASP A 354 4.91 14.51 -11.95
CA ASP A 354 5.86 14.14 -13.01
C ASP A 354 5.44 12.87 -13.74
N ILE A 355 4.75 11.95 -13.05
CA ILE A 355 4.35 10.67 -13.64
C ILE A 355 2.90 10.74 -14.15
N TYR A 356 1.97 11.17 -13.30
CA TYR A 356 0.53 11.07 -13.60
C TYR A 356 -0.01 12.28 -14.32
N LEU A 357 0.24 13.48 -13.78
CA LEU A 357 -0.30 14.69 -14.38
C LEU A 357 0.30 14.94 -15.75
N GLN A 358 1.59 14.65 -15.93
CA GLN A 358 2.22 14.79 -17.25
C GLN A 358 1.53 13.92 -18.30
N GLN A 359 1.27 12.64 -18.01
CA GLN A 359 0.62 11.74 -18.97
C GLN A 359 -0.86 12.09 -19.20
N LEU A 360 -1.57 12.47 -18.14
CA LEU A 360 -2.95 12.94 -18.25
C LEU A 360 -3.02 14.20 -19.11
N ASN A 361 -2.12 15.17 -18.87
CA ASN A 361 -2.01 16.38 -19.67
C ASN A 361 -1.72 16.04 -21.13
N GLN A 362 -0.81 15.10 -21.39
CA GLN A 362 -0.52 14.66 -22.76
C GLN A 362 -1.75 14.06 -23.44
N ALA A 363 -2.48 13.16 -22.77
CA ALA A 363 -3.71 12.57 -23.31
C ALA A 363 -4.79 13.62 -23.61
N VAL A 364 -4.93 14.63 -22.75
CA VAL A 364 -5.81 15.78 -23.00
C VAL A 364 -5.36 16.52 -24.25
N MET A 365 -4.07 16.85 -24.37
CA MET A 365 -3.53 17.55 -25.55
C MET A 365 -3.69 16.75 -26.84
N ASP A 366 -3.48 15.43 -26.79
CA ASP A 366 -3.63 14.54 -27.94
C ASP A 366 -5.09 14.47 -28.41
N ASN A 367 -6.05 14.45 -27.47
CA ASN A 367 -7.48 14.51 -27.80
C ASN A 367 -7.86 15.84 -28.46
N PHE A 368 -7.37 16.97 -27.95
CA PHE A 368 -7.54 18.28 -28.62
C PHE A 368 -6.92 18.25 -30.03
N HIS A 369 -5.68 17.78 -30.15
CA HIS A 369 -4.97 17.70 -31.42
C HIS A 369 -5.71 16.85 -32.45
N ALA A 370 -6.12 15.64 -32.07
CA ALA A 370 -6.80 14.70 -32.95
C ALA A 370 -8.16 15.26 -33.42
N ASN A 371 -8.95 15.81 -32.49
CA ASN A 371 -10.25 16.37 -32.82
C ASN A 371 -10.13 17.58 -33.76
N PHE A 372 -9.20 18.49 -33.48
CA PHE A 372 -8.94 19.65 -34.33
C PHE A 372 -8.45 19.24 -35.72
N LYS A 373 -7.55 18.25 -35.80
CA LYS A 373 -7.05 17.73 -37.07
C LYS A 373 -8.15 17.05 -37.87
N GLU A 374 -9.04 16.28 -37.24
CA GLU A 374 -10.13 15.57 -37.91
C GLU A 374 -11.23 16.53 -38.40
N LYS A 375 -11.74 17.40 -37.50
CA LYS A 375 -12.88 18.27 -37.80
C LYS A 375 -12.52 19.55 -38.53
N HIS A 376 -11.26 20.01 -38.41
CA HIS A 376 -10.82 21.31 -38.92
C HIS A 376 -9.51 21.23 -39.73
N ALA A 377 -9.26 20.11 -40.41
CA ALA A 377 -8.06 19.87 -41.22
C ALA A 377 -7.67 21.02 -42.18
N GLN A 378 -8.67 21.73 -42.74
CA GLN A 378 -8.45 22.84 -43.69
C GLN A 378 -8.03 24.15 -43.04
N ALA A 379 -8.14 24.27 -41.72
CA ALA A 379 -7.80 25.48 -40.97
C ALA A 379 -6.70 25.24 -39.94
N TYR A 380 -6.45 23.99 -39.54
CA TYR A 380 -5.53 23.67 -38.45
C TYR A 380 -4.07 23.58 -38.92
N ASP A 381 -3.20 24.41 -38.34
CA ASP A 381 -1.78 24.52 -38.72
C ASP A 381 -0.83 23.74 -37.81
N GLY A 382 -1.36 23.12 -36.74
CA GLY A 382 -0.58 22.34 -35.77
C GLY A 382 -0.45 22.99 -34.39
N THR A 383 0.50 22.47 -33.60
CA THR A 383 0.73 22.85 -32.20
C THR A 383 2.08 23.51 -31.99
N GLN A 384 2.14 24.50 -31.09
CA GLN A 384 3.39 25.09 -30.60
C GLN A 384 3.31 25.37 -29.10
N LYS A 385 4.47 25.52 -28.43
CA LYS A 385 4.52 26.05 -27.07
C LYS A 385 4.54 27.59 -27.13
N HIS A 386 3.63 28.25 -26.41
CA HIS A 386 3.54 29.70 -26.35
C HIS A 386 3.37 30.13 -24.88
N ASN A 387 4.31 30.89 -24.31
CA ASN A 387 4.26 31.37 -22.92
C ASN A 387 3.97 30.28 -21.86
N GLY A 388 4.45 29.05 -22.08
CA GLY A 388 4.19 27.91 -21.19
C GLY A 388 2.86 27.18 -21.45
N PHE A 389 2.02 27.66 -22.37
CA PHE A 389 0.77 27.04 -22.81
C PHE A 389 1.00 26.12 -24.02
N ASN A 390 0.11 25.15 -24.20
CA ASN A 390 -0.01 24.41 -25.46
C ASN A 390 -0.93 25.20 -26.39
N ARG A 391 -0.39 25.76 -27.47
CA ARG A 391 -1.11 26.56 -28.46
C ARG A 391 -1.44 25.74 -29.69
N PHE A 392 -2.71 25.67 -30.03
CA PHE A 392 -3.21 25.10 -31.28
C PHE A 392 -3.50 26.26 -32.24
N ASN A 393 -2.85 26.27 -33.39
CA ASN A 393 -2.95 27.36 -34.36
C ASN A 393 -3.93 27.02 -35.48
N PHE A 394 -4.70 28.03 -35.90
CA PHE A 394 -5.61 27.92 -37.02
C PHE A 394 -5.47 29.12 -37.96
N THR A 395 -5.33 28.86 -39.26
CA THR A 395 -5.29 29.86 -40.31
C THR A 395 -6.24 29.49 -41.44
N ARG A 396 -7.17 30.39 -41.78
CA ARG A 396 -8.07 30.18 -42.93
C ARG A 396 -8.66 31.49 -43.45
N HIS A 397 -8.48 31.79 -44.74
CA HIS A 397 -9.11 32.93 -45.44
C HIS A 397 -9.04 34.26 -44.65
N GLY A 398 -7.85 34.62 -44.14
CA GLY A 398 -7.64 35.86 -43.37
C GLY A 398 -7.85 35.72 -41.85
N LEU A 399 -8.51 34.65 -41.38
CA LEU A 399 -8.53 34.29 -39.96
C LEU A 399 -7.17 33.75 -39.54
N ARG A 400 -6.65 34.26 -38.41
CA ARG A 400 -5.54 33.67 -37.65
C ARG A 400 -5.96 33.56 -36.20
N MET A 401 -5.90 32.37 -35.63
CA MET A 401 -6.38 32.09 -34.28
C MET A 401 -5.41 31.16 -33.54
N GLY A 402 -5.16 31.48 -32.27
CA GLY A 402 -4.52 30.60 -31.31
C GLY A 402 -5.50 30.16 -30.25
N PHE A 403 -5.49 28.86 -29.97
CA PHE A 403 -6.22 28.25 -28.89
C PHE A 403 -5.20 27.73 -27.87
N ASP A 404 -5.08 28.44 -26.75
CA ASP A 404 -4.11 28.18 -25.69
C ASP A 404 -4.76 27.37 -24.56
N ILE A 405 -4.12 26.26 -24.19
CA ILE A 405 -4.53 25.44 -23.05
C ILE A 405 -3.45 25.49 -21.97
N ALA A 406 -3.84 25.95 -20.79
CA ALA A 406 -2.98 26.03 -19.61
C ALA A 406 -2.80 24.66 -18.96
N ASP A 407 -1.66 24.47 -18.29
CA ASP A 407 -1.51 23.38 -17.34
C ASP A 407 -2.61 23.47 -16.25
N PRO A 408 -3.13 22.33 -15.79
CA PRO A 408 -4.28 22.33 -14.90
C PRO A 408 -3.90 22.85 -13.52
N LYS A 409 -4.81 23.60 -12.90
CA LYS A 409 -4.79 23.82 -11.45
C LYS A 409 -5.47 22.66 -10.75
N ILE A 410 -4.93 22.26 -9.61
CA ILE A 410 -5.40 21.08 -8.87
C ILE A 410 -6.04 21.54 -7.58
N SER A 411 -7.18 20.94 -7.27
CA SER A 411 -7.87 21.20 -6.02
C SER A 411 -8.55 19.94 -5.51
N THR A 412 -8.89 19.93 -4.22
CA THR A 412 -9.74 18.89 -3.64
C THR A 412 -11.18 19.40 -3.61
N LYS A 413 -12.12 18.61 -4.14
CA LYS A 413 -13.55 18.84 -4.01
C LYS A 413 -14.11 17.86 -2.99
N THR A 414 -14.89 18.38 -2.04
CA THR A 414 -15.70 17.57 -1.12
C THR A 414 -17.14 17.58 -1.61
N ASN A 415 -17.71 16.40 -1.82
CA ASN A 415 -19.09 16.23 -2.25
C ASN A 415 -20.05 16.31 -1.05
N SER A 416 -21.35 16.43 -1.32
CA SER A 416 -22.38 16.53 -0.28
C SER A 416 -22.49 15.29 0.61
N ASP A 417 -22.08 14.13 0.11
CA ASP A 417 -22.02 12.87 0.85
C ASP A 417 -20.74 12.70 1.70
N GLY A 418 -19.86 13.72 1.69
CA GLY A 418 -18.57 13.71 2.39
C GLY A 418 -17.44 13.01 1.63
N SER A 419 -17.72 12.42 0.46
CA SER A 419 -16.66 11.85 -0.39
C SER A 419 -15.78 12.96 -0.98
N THR A 420 -14.50 12.66 -1.20
CA THR A 420 -13.56 13.62 -1.80
C THR A 420 -13.07 13.15 -3.17
N ALA A 421 -12.87 14.13 -4.06
CA ALA A 421 -12.33 13.94 -5.39
C ALA A 421 -11.21 14.96 -5.67
N LEU A 422 -10.28 14.57 -6.54
CA LEU A 422 -9.27 15.49 -7.07
C LEU A 422 -9.80 16.14 -8.34
N VAL A 423 -9.75 17.47 -8.42
CA VAL A 423 -10.24 18.25 -9.54
C VAL A 423 -9.08 18.93 -10.24
N LEU A 424 -8.92 18.66 -11.53
CA LEU A 424 -7.97 19.31 -12.41
C LEU A 424 -8.71 20.25 -13.34
N LYS A 425 -8.38 21.54 -13.28
CA LYS A 425 -9.07 22.58 -14.02
C LYS A 425 -8.11 23.23 -15.01
N TYR A 426 -8.32 22.91 -16.29
CA TYR A 426 -7.59 23.50 -17.40
C TYR A 426 -8.29 24.80 -17.81
N ARG A 427 -7.49 25.87 -17.90
CA ARG A 427 -7.95 27.14 -18.43
C ARG A 427 -7.70 27.18 -19.94
N ILE A 428 -8.71 27.57 -20.69
CA ILE A 428 -8.64 27.62 -22.15
C ILE A 428 -8.92 29.03 -22.63
N THR A 429 -7.95 29.60 -23.33
CA THR A 429 -8.04 30.95 -23.87
C THR A 429 -7.90 30.91 -25.37
N VAL A 430 -8.69 31.73 -26.04
CA VAL A 430 -8.62 31.92 -27.48
C VAL A 430 -8.27 33.37 -27.74
N GLU A 431 -7.36 33.59 -28.67
CA GLU A 431 -7.03 34.90 -29.21
C GLU A 431 -6.79 34.78 -30.71
N GLY A 432 -7.09 35.83 -31.45
CA GLY A 432 -6.90 35.82 -32.88
C GLY A 432 -7.17 37.16 -33.51
N ASN A 433 -7.01 37.18 -34.83
CA ASN A 433 -7.30 38.33 -35.66
C ASN A 433 -7.94 37.84 -36.96
N THR A 434 -8.93 38.57 -37.43
CA THR A 434 -9.51 38.35 -38.76
C THR A 434 -9.11 39.49 -39.67
N HIS A 435 -8.32 39.19 -40.68
CA HIS A 435 -7.96 40.11 -41.73
C HIS A 435 -8.92 39.98 -42.92
N LYS A 436 -9.45 41.09 -43.41
CA LYS A 436 -10.26 41.13 -44.63
C LYS A 436 -9.89 42.31 -45.50
N GLU A 437 -9.62 42.02 -46.76
CA GLU A 437 -9.54 43.02 -47.82
C GLU A 437 -10.97 43.31 -48.30
N ILE A 438 -11.45 44.53 -48.08
CA ILE A 438 -12.79 44.97 -48.47
C ILE A 438 -12.69 45.72 -49.79
N ASP A 439 -13.29 45.18 -50.85
CA ASP A 439 -13.45 45.87 -52.13
C ASP A 439 -14.20 47.20 -51.93
N LYS A 440 -13.55 48.32 -52.25
CA LYS A 440 -14.19 49.63 -52.27
C LYS A 440 -14.64 50.00 -53.68
N LYS A 441 -15.86 50.52 -53.79
CA LYS A 441 -16.46 51.03 -55.03
C LYS A 441 -16.68 52.53 -54.89
N VAL A 442 -16.15 53.32 -55.83
CA VAL A 442 -16.32 54.79 -55.87
C VAL A 442 -17.58 55.19 -56.64
N MET A 443 -18.08 54.32 -57.53
CA MET A 443 -19.41 54.36 -58.16
C MET A 443 -19.95 52.94 -58.31
N ILE A 444 -21.24 52.76 -58.59
CA ILE A 444 -21.92 51.46 -58.78
C ILE A 444 -21.12 50.50 -59.70
N TRP A 445 -20.33 51.05 -60.63
CA TRP A 445 -19.64 50.32 -61.70
C TRP A 445 -18.09 50.36 -61.63
N VAL A 446 -17.46 51.11 -60.71
CA VAL A 446 -15.99 51.30 -60.67
C VAL A 446 -15.39 50.80 -59.35
N LYS A 447 -14.58 49.74 -59.42
CA LYS A 447 -13.77 49.25 -58.29
C LYS A 447 -12.57 50.19 -58.10
N ALA A 448 -12.36 50.68 -56.89
CA ALA A 448 -11.35 51.70 -56.57
C ALA A 448 -10.15 51.15 -55.77
N GLY A 449 -10.16 49.87 -55.41
CA GLY A 449 -9.11 49.22 -54.61
C GLY A 449 -9.71 48.35 -53.52
N THR A 450 -8.85 47.85 -52.64
CA THR A 450 -9.24 47.15 -51.40
C THR A 450 -8.73 47.92 -50.19
N VAL A 451 -9.46 47.83 -49.08
CA VAL A 451 -9.04 48.34 -47.78
C VAL A 451 -8.83 47.15 -46.86
N GLY A 452 -7.64 47.00 -46.30
CA GLY A 452 -7.32 45.94 -45.36
C GLY A 452 -7.80 46.30 -43.95
N VAL A 453 -8.73 45.52 -43.41
CA VAL A 453 -9.20 45.67 -42.03
C VAL A 453 -8.87 44.43 -41.20
N ASP A 454 -8.39 44.67 -40.00
CA ASP A 454 -8.11 43.68 -38.96
C ASP A 454 -9.13 43.82 -37.84
N GLN A 455 -9.64 42.69 -37.36
CA GLN A 455 -10.50 42.64 -36.19
C GLN A 455 -9.90 41.68 -35.18
N PRO A 456 -9.15 42.19 -34.17
CA PRO A 456 -8.66 41.37 -33.09
C PRO A 456 -9.84 40.91 -32.22
N PHE A 457 -9.76 39.66 -31.76
CA PHE A 457 -10.75 39.05 -30.91
C PHE A 457 -10.08 38.12 -29.90
N SER A 458 -10.70 37.97 -28.75
CA SER A 458 -10.20 37.07 -27.72
C SER A 458 -11.29 36.64 -26.75
N THR A 459 -10.95 35.66 -25.91
CA THR A 459 -11.71 35.30 -24.71
C THR A 459 -11.75 36.39 -23.63
N SER A 460 -10.98 37.47 -23.80
CA SER A 460 -11.04 38.68 -22.96
C SER A 460 -11.70 39.87 -23.67
N GLY A 461 -12.15 39.70 -24.91
CA GLY A 461 -12.76 40.73 -25.72
C GLY A 461 -14.07 41.23 -25.10
N ARG A 462 -14.22 42.55 -25.01
CA ARG A 462 -15.33 43.19 -24.29
C ARG A 462 -16.53 43.50 -25.18
N TYR A 463 -16.33 43.51 -26.49
CA TYR A 463 -17.36 43.86 -27.46
C TYR A 463 -17.95 42.60 -28.08
N GLU A 464 -19.26 42.64 -28.33
CA GLU A 464 -19.99 41.43 -28.70
C GLU A 464 -19.63 40.93 -30.10
N ILE A 465 -19.55 39.60 -30.21
CA ILE A 465 -19.64 38.84 -31.45
C ILE A 465 -20.92 38.00 -31.32
N ASP A 466 -21.90 38.27 -32.19
CA ASP A 466 -23.21 37.60 -32.20
C ASP A 466 -23.90 37.55 -30.82
N GLY A 467 -23.97 38.70 -30.13
CA GLY A 467 -24.62 38.83 -28.83
C GLY A 467 -23.88 38.21 -27.65
N GLN A 468 -22.60 37.84 -27.83
CA GLN A 468 -21.77 37.27 -26.76
C GLN A 468 -20.45 38.04 -26.64
N THR A 469 -20.06 38.36 -25.41
CA THR A 469 -18.73 38.87 -25.08
C THR A 469 -17.73 37.73 -24.88
N GLY A 470 -16.45 38.06 -24.84
CA GLY A 470 -15.40 37.08 -24.56
C GLY A 470 -15.58 36.42 -23.19
N ARG A 471 -15.41 35.10 -23.15
CA ARG A 471 -15.40 34.29 -21.93
C ARG A 471 -14.40 33.16 -22.07
N ILE A 472 -13.57 33.00 -21.04
CA ILE A 472 -12.62 31.90 -20.92
C ILE A 472 -13.35 30.55 -20.92
N GLY A 473 -12.78 29.58 -21.62
CA GLY A 473 -13.25 28.20 -21.63
C GLY A 473 -12.59 27.39 -20.53
N GLU A 474 -13.18 26.23 -20.23
CA GLU A 474 -12.76 25.41 -19.12
C GLU A 474 -12.93 23.93 -19.43
N LEU A 475 -11.90 23.13 -19.15
CA LEU A 475 -12.02 21.68 -19.02
C LEU A 475 -11.77 21.32 -17.56
N THR A 476 -12.75 20.69 -16.94
CA THR A 476 -12.64 20.16 -15.58
C THR A 476 -12.60 18.64 -15.63
N LEU A 477 -11.49 18.05 -15.21
CA LEU A 477 -11.37 16.61 -14.99
C LEU A 477 -11.50 16.32 -13.49
N THR A 478 -12.44 15.47 -13.12
CA THR A 478 -12.66 15.03 -11.74
C THR A 478 -12.23 13.57 -11.60
N LEU A 479 -11.20 13.32 -10.80
CA LEU A 479 -10.75 11.99 -10.41
C LEU A 479 -11.45 11.61 -9.10
N LYS A 480 -12.31 10.60 -9.16
CA LYS A 480 -13.07 10.12 -8.00
C LYS A 480 -13.00 8.60 -7.91
N ALA A 481 -13.32 8.07 -6.73
CA ALA A 481 -13.60 6.65 -6.61
C ALA A 481 -14.95 6.34 -7.27
N SER A 482 -15.00 5.26 -8.05
CA SER A 482 -16.21 4.68 -8.61
C SER A 482 -16.91 3.79 -7.58
N ASP A 483 -18.17 3.45 -7.86
CA ASP A 483 -18.98 2.53 -7.07
C ASP A 483 -18.38 1.12 -7.00
N LYS A 484 -17.44 0.80 -7.90
CA LYS A 484 -16.68 -0.46 -7.94
C LYS A 484 -15.32 -0.37 -7.26
N GLY A 485 -14.99 0.75 -6.61
CA GLY A 485 -13.72 0.95 -5.92
C GLY A 485 -12.52 1.23 -6.83
N LYS A 486 -12.74 1.52 -8.11
CA LYS A 486 -11.72 1.94 -9.09
C LYS A 486 -11.65 3.46 -9.22
N ILE A 487 -10.60 4.00 -9.84
CA ILE A 487 -10.50 5.43 -10.12
C ILE A 487 -11.23 5.75 -11.42
N GLU A 488 -12.20 6.65 -11.35
CA GLU A 488 -12.97 7.15 -12.49
C GLU A 488 -12.58 8.60 -12.79
N VAL A 489 -12.42 8.91 -14.08
CA VAL A 489 -12.23 10.28 -14.57
C VAL A 489 -13.54 10.75 -15.19
N VAL A 490 -14.11 11.82 -14.64
CA VAL A 490 -15.27 12.50 -15.22
C VAL A 490 -14.82 13.82 -15.79
N ALA A 491 -15.06 14.03 -17.08
CA ALA A 491 -14.75 15.27 -17.77
C ALA A 491 -16.01 16.14 -17.91
N ASP A 492 -15.86 17.43 -17.62
CA ASP A 492 -16.84 18.48 -17.92
C ASP A 492 -16.16 19.59 -18.73
N TYR A 493 -16.77 19.98 -19.84
CA TYR A 493 -16.18 20.93 -20.78
C TYR A 493 -17.14 22.10 -21.01
N ILE A 494 -16.61 23.30 -20.84
CA ILE A 494 -17.28 24.57 -21.10
C ILE A 494 -16.52 25.27 -22.23
N ASN A 495 -17.19 25.43 -23.37
CA ASN A 495 -16.60 26.08 -24.55
C ASN A 495 -16.18 27.53 -24.22
N PRO A 496 -14.98 27.96 -24.65
CA PRO A 496 -14.64 29.38 -24.65
C PRO A 496 -15.55 30.16 -25.61
N GLN A 497 -15.81 31.42 -25.26
CA GLN A 497 -16.50 32.39 -26.12
C GLN A 497 -15.52 33.50 -26.47
N VAL A 498 -15.55 33.98 -27.71
CA VAL A 498 -14.69 35.09 -28.14
C VAL A 498 -15.54 36.34 -28.36
N GLY A 499 -15.02 37.48 -27.91
CA GLY A 499 -15.54 38.80 -28.20
C GLY A 499 -14.49 39.61 -28.96
N LYS A 500 -14.90 40.71 -29.58
CA LYS A 500 -13.98 41.65 -30.20
C LYS A 500 -13.18 42.38 -29.11
N ASP A 501 -11.89 42.56 -29.34
CA ASP A 501 -11.02 43.29 -28.41
C ASP A 501 -11.20 44.81 -28.54
N THR A 502 -11.58 45.26 -29.74
CA THR A 502 -11.88 46.66 -30.08
C THR A 502 -13.32 46.81 -30.57
N GLU A 503 -13.94 47.95 -30.30
CA GLU A 503 -15.29 48.26 -30.77
C GLU A 503 -15.33 48.33 -32.30
N ASP A 504 -14.35 49.06 -32.84
CA ASP A 504 -14.12 49.30 -34.27
C ASP A 504 -13.02 48.38 -34.82
N VAL A 505 -12.99 48.28 -36.15
CA VAL A 505 -11.93 47.60 -36.89
C VAL A 505 -10.61 48.37 -36.80
N VAL A 506 -9.49 47.64 -36.88
CA VAL A 506 -8.14 48.21 -36.96
C VAL A 506 -7.71 48.23 -38.42
N TYR A 507 -7.42 49.41 -38.96
CA TYR A 507 -6.93 49.52 -40.34
C TYR A 507 -5.46 49.12 -40.44
N LYS A 508 -5.12 48.47 -41.54
CA LYS A 508 -3.75 48.04 -41.85
C LYS A 508 -2.75 49.19 -41.88
N ASP A 509 -3.16 50.35 -42.39
CA ASP A 509 -2.39 51.59 -42.36
C ASP A 509 -3.29 52.85 -42.36
N ASP A 510 -2.67 54.03 -42.15
CA ASP A 510 -3.38 55.32 -42.12
C ASP A 510 -3.97 55.70 -43.49
N VAL A 511 -3.46 55.12 -44.58
CA VAL A 511 -3.94 55.34 -45.94
C VAL A 511 -5.27 54.61 -46.16
N ASP A 512 -5.37 53.36 -45.70
CA ASP A 512 -6.58 52.54 -45.69
C ASP A 512 -7.69 53.17 -44.84
N LYS A 513 -7.34 53.74 -43.67
CA LYS A 513 -8.27 54.50 -42.82
C LYS A 513 -8.83 55.74 -43.50
N TYR A 514 -8.01 56.44 -44.29
CA TYR A 514 -8.43 57.62 -45.06
C TYR A 514 -9.35 57.22 -46.22
N TRP A 515 -9.01 56.15 -46.95
CA TRP A 515 -9.84 55.61 -48.03
C TRP A 515 -11.19 55.09 -47.56
N ASP A 516 -11.22 54.44 -46.40
CA ASP A 516 -12.46 53.93 -45.80
C ASP A 516 -13.44 55.06 -45.49
N LYS A 517 -12.97 56.11 -44.78
CA LYS A 517 -13.77 57.32 -44.47
C LYS A 517 -14.31 58.03 -45.71
N LEU A 518 -13.53 58.07 -46.80
CA LEU A 518 -13.97 58.66 -48.07
C LEU A 518 -15.05 57.81 -48.75
N SER A 519 -14.96 56.48 -48.63
CA SER A 519 -15.91 55.52 -49.21
C SER A 519 -17.20 55.33 -48.40
N ASP A 520 -17.15 55.44 -47.07
CA ASP A 520 -18.29 55.27 -46.17
C ASP A 520 -19.30 56.42 -46.30
N PHE A 521 -18.84 57.59 -46.78
CA PHE A 521 -19.71 58.66 -47.26
C PHE A 521 -20.66 58.20 -48.39
N VAL A 522 -20.32 57.14 -49.12
CA VAL A 522 -21.05 56.64 -50.29
C VAL A 522 -21.76 55.30 -50.01
N ASN A 523 -21.31 54.47 -49.05
CA ASN A 523 -21.98 53.23 -48.66
C ASN A 523 -21.65 52.79 -47.20
N PRO A 524 -22.46 53.20 -46.20
CA PRO A 524 -22.09 53.13 -44.78
C PRO A 524 -22.22 51.76 -44.07
N PHE A 525 -22.64 50.68 -44.75
CA PHE A 525 -22.97 49.40 -44.07
C PHE A 525 -22.19 48.16 -44.53
N GLY A 526 -21.25 48.30 -45.49
CA GLY A 526 -20.63 47.14 -46.15
C GLY A 526 -19.56 46.38 -45.34
N ALA A 527 -18.75 47.09 -44.56
CA ALA A 527 -17.58 46.50 -43.89
C ALA A 527 -17.96 45.57 -42.73
N ILE A 528 -18.96 45.96 -41.93
CA ILE A 528 -19.34 45.29 -40.69
C ILE A 528 -20.03 43.93 -40.96
N ILE A 529 -20.90 43.85 -41.97
CA ILE A 529 -21.63 42.62 -42.34
C ILE A 529 -20.68 41.52 -42.86
N GLY A 530 -19.63 41.93 -43.59
CA GLY A 530 -18.67 41.00 -44.16
C GLY A 530 -17.71 40.39 -43.14
N LEU A 531 -17.45 41.05 -42.02
CA LEU A 531 -16.69 40.49 -40.89
C LEU A 531 -17.61 39.60 -40.04
N TYR A 532 -18.85 40.02 -39.81
CA TYR A 532 -19.85 39.26 -39.05
C TYR A 532 -20.02 37.82 -39.57
N THR A 533 -20.15 37.64 -40.89
CA THR A 533 -20.31 36.30 -41.52
C THR A 533 -19.08 35.39 -41.43
N LEU A 534 -17.87 35.93 -41.24
CA LEU A 534 -16.66 35.13 -41.01
C LEU A 534 -16.61 34.58 -39.58
N PHE A 535 -17.16 35.33 -38.61
CA PHE A 535 -17.23 34.94 -37.21
C PHE A 535 -18.36 33.94 -36.92
N THR A 536 -19.54 34.11 -37.53
CA THR A 536 -20.73 33.28 -37.26
C THR A 536 -20.56 31.82 -37.69
N ASP A 537 -19.96 31.58 -38.86
CA ASP A 537 -20.05 30.27 -39.51
C ASP A 537 -18.80 29.39 -39.32
N LYS A 538 -17.64 29.98 -39.07
CA LYS A 538 -16.34 29.27 -39.12
C LYS A 538 -15.53 29.38 -37.84
N GLY A 539 -15.52 30.54 -37.19
CA GLY A 539 -14.82 30.73 -35.91
C GLY A 539 -15.41 29.88 -34.79
N ARG A 540 -16.75 29.88 -34.66
CA ARG A 540 -17.48 29.11 -33.62
C ARG A 540 -17.35 27.59 -33.76
N GLN A 541 -17.46 27.06 -34.98
CA GLN A 541 -17.37 25.61 -35.22
C GLN A 541 -16.02 25.03 -34.79
N ILE A 542 -14.94 25.83 -34.81
CA ILE A 542 -13.60 25.37 -34.41
C ILE A 542 -13.50 25.15 -32.90
N VAL A 543 -14.41 25.74 -32.10
CA VAL A 543 -14.34 25.74 -30.63
C VAL A 543 -15.32 24.75 -29.99
N GLU A 544 -16.07 23.99 -30.80
CA GLU A 544 -17.11 23.08 -30.31
C GLU A 544 -16.59 21.65 -30.13
N PHE A 545 -16.44 21.27 -28.86
CA PHE A 545 -16.13 19.89 -28.48
C PHE A 545 -17.37 19.19 -27.94
N ASP A 546 -17.59 17.96 -28.41
CA ASP A 546 -18.51 17.05 -27.73
C ASP A 546 -17.85 16.60 -26.42
N GLN A 547 -18.56 16.69 -25.30
CA GLN A 547 -18.10 16.18 -24.00
C GLN A 547 -17.67 14.70 -24.08
N SER A 548 -18.24 13.92 -24.99
CA SER A 548 -17.81 12.53 -25.26
C SER A 548 -16.34 12.42 -25.70
N THR A 549 -15.77 13.47 -26.32
CA THR A 549 -14.36 13.54 -26.75
C THR A 549 -13.42 13.32 -25.56
N PHE A 550 -13.78 13.79 -24.38
CA PHE A 550 -12.97 13.68 -23.18
C PHE A 550 -13.36 12.50 -22.29
N LYS A 551 -14.45 11.78 -22.60
CA LYS A 551 -14.82 10.53 -21.91
C LYS A 551 -13.85 9.38 -22.18
N SER A 552 -13.07 9.46 -23.27
CA SER A 552 -12.06 8.47 -23.64
C SER A 552 -10.72 8.65 -22.91
N VAL A 553 -10.55 9.72 -22.13
CA VAL A 553 -9.36 9.93 -21.30
C VAL A 553 -9.37 8.87 -20.19
N ASN A 554 -8.72 7.75 -20.46
CA ASN A 554 -8.76 6.57 -19.61
C ASN A 554 -7.52 6.49 -18.72
N PHE A 555 -7.74 6.10 -17.47
CA PHE A 555 -6.75 5.89 -16.43
C PHE A 555 -6.41 4.40 -16.21
N ASN A 556 -6.25 3.62 -17.28
CA ASN A 556 -5.95 2.17 -17.21
C ASN A 556 -4.72 1.82 -16.35
N SER A 557 -3.79 2.76 -16.16
CA SER A 557 -2.52 2.56 -15.44
C SER A 557 -2.61 2.75 -13.91
N LEU A 558 -3.63 3.45 -13.37
CA LEU A 558 -3.93 3.47 -11.93
C LEU A 558 -4.73 2.23 -11.51
N ASP A 559 -5.53 1.69 -12.43
CA ASP A 559 -6.27 0.45 -12.24
C ASP A 559 -5.36 -0.78 -12.10
N THR A 560 -4.09 -0.68 -12.51
CA THR A 560 -3.13 -1.78 -12.61
C THR A 560 -1.83 -1.47 -11.88
N PHE A 561 -1.87 -1.31 -10.56
CA PHE A 561 -0.62 -1.22 -9.76
C PHE A 561 0.23 -2.49 -9.96
N SER A 562 1.38 -2.37 -10.63
CA SER A 562 2.19 -3.51 -11.10
C SER A 562 3.21 -4.03 -10.08
N GLY A 563 3.53 -3.26 -9.05
CA GLY A 563 4.05 -3.81 -7.80
C GLY A 563 2.87 -4.02 -6.86
N ARG A 564 2.88 -5.04 -6.01
CA ARG A 564 1.71 -5.34 -5.16
C ARG A 564 2.16 -5.54 -3.73
N VAL A 565 1.51 -4.85 -2.80
CA VAL A 565 1.51 -5.26 -1.40
C VAL A 565 0.36 -6.23 -1.22
N ILE A 566 0.67 -7.46 -0.81
CA ILE A 566 -0.34 -8.48 -0.50
C ILE A 566 -0.38 -8.67 1.00
N LEU A 567 -1.58 -8.61 1.55
CA LEU A 567 -1.82 -8.97 2.94
C LEU A 567 -2.20 -10.45 3.02
N PRO A 568 -1.72 -11.16 4.05
CA PRO A 568 -1.87 -12.61 4.11
C PRO A 568 -3.31 -13.12 4.16
N GLY A 569 -4.28 -12.28 4.55
CA GLY A 569 -5.71 -12.60 4.65
C GLY A 569 -6.63 -11.69 3.82
N SER A 570 -6.13 -10.91 2.86
CA SER A 570 -6.99 -9.97 2.10
C SER A 570 -6.54 -9.73 0.66
N ASN A 571 -7.44 -9.91 -0.33
CA ASN A 571 -7.02 -9.95 -1.73
C ASN A 571 -7.36 -8.71 -2.58
N THR A 572 -8.20 -7.76 -2.14
CA THR A 572 -8.44 -6.52 -2.90
C THR A 572 -8.71 -5.31 -2.01
N TYR A 573 -8.07 -4.19 -2.33
CA TYR A 573 -8.44 -2.87 -1.82
C TYR A 573 -9.39 -2.19 -2.81
N VAL A 574 -10.31 -1.40 -2.26
CA VAL A 574 -11.19 -0.50 -3.02
C VAL A 574 -10.90 0.93 -2.61
N PHE A 575 -10.82 1.83 -3.59
CA PHE A 575 -10.68 3.26 -3.34
C PHE A 575 -12.01 3.85 -2.88
N LYS A 576 -11.96 4.79 -1.93
CA LYS A 576 -13.12 5.52 -1.42
C LYS A 576 -13.03 7.02 -1.68
N ASN A 577 -11.88 7.63 -1.39
CA ASN A 577 -11.68 9.07 -1.46
C ASN A 577 -10.33 9.38 -2.11
N ILE A 578 -10.26 10.47 -2.88
CA ILE A 578 -9.02 10.99 -3.48
C ILE A 578 -8.90 12.48 -3.13
N ARG A 579 -7.73 12.93 -2.67
CA ARG A 579 -7.49 14.34 -2.28
C ARG A 579 -6.01 14.70 -2.17
N LEU A 580 -5.72 16.00 -2.08
CA LEU A 580 -4.44 16.50 -1.57
C LEU A 580 -4.43 16.41 -0.04
N MET A 581 -3.29 16.05 0.57
CA MET A 581 -3.15 15.89 2.02
C MET A 581 -3.38 17.21 2.77
N ASN A 582 -2.72 18.27 2.30
CA ASN A 582 -2.75 19.60 2.90
C ASN A 582 -3.51 20.62 2.04
N GLY A 583 -4.02 20.19 0.89
CA GLY A 583 -4.74 21.08 -0.03
C GLY A 583 -3.83 22.02 -0.83
N THR A 584 -2.53 21.73 -0.92
CA THR A 584 -1.54 22.60 -1.55
C THR A 584 -0.83 21.92 -2.71
N GLU A 585 -0.46 22.68 -3.74
CA GLU A 585 0.37 22.20 -4.86
C GLU A 585 1.87 22.32 -4.53
N SER A 586 2.28 21.81 -3.37
CA SER A 586 3.67 21.88 -2.88
C SER A 586 4.40 20.54 -3.06
N GLU A 587 5.71 20.57 -3.31
CA GLU A 587 6.57 19.37 -3.35
C GLU A 587 6.61 18.60 -2.01
N GLU A 588 6.25 19.27 -0.91
CA GLU A 588 6.08 18.64 0.39
C GLU A 588 4.71 17.95 0.55
N ASP A 589 3.72 18.22 -0.31
CA ASP A 589 2.38 17.65 -0.22
C ASP A 589 2.34 16.21 -0.79
N ALA A 590 1.20 15.54 -0.62
CA ALA A 590 0.94 14.21 -1.16
C ALA A 590 -0.52 14.10 -1.63
N VAL A 591 -0.76 13.22 -2.60
CA VAL A 591 -2.11 12.81 -3.00
C VAL A 591 -2.47 11.57 -2.20
N LEU A 592 -3.58 11.63 -1.47
CA LEU A 592 -4.08 10.55 -0.62
C LEU A 592 -5.26 9.84 -1.28
N PHE A 593 -5.27 8.53 -1.15
CA PHE A 593 -6.31 7.62 -1.56
C PHE A 593 -6.74 6.83 -0.34
N ASP A 594 -7.94 7.07 0.18
CA ASP A 594 -8.49 6.24 1.26
C ASP A 594 -8.88 4.89 0.68
N ILE A 595 -8.51 3.81 1.37
CA ILE A 595 -8.83 2.45 0.94
C ILE A 595 -9.64 1.69 1.98
N ALA A 596 -10.48 0.80 1.50
CA ALA A 596 -11.08 -0.26 2.30
C ALA A 596 -10.69 -1.62 1.73
N TYR A 597 -10.64 -2.63 2.60
CA TYR A 597 -10.47 -4.01 2.18
C TYR A 597 -11.82 -4.72 2.22
N SER A 598 -12.19 -5.35 1.12
CA SER A 598 -13.33 -6.26 1.08
C SER A 598 -12.84 -7.68 1.39
N PRO A 599 -13.60 -8.50 2.14
CA PRO A 599 -13.45 -9.95 2.06
C PRO A 599 -13.51 -10.36 0.59
N ILE A 600 -12.71 -11.35 0.19
CA ILE A 600 -12.93 -12.01 -1.09
C ILE A 600 -14.31 -12.65 -0.98
N ASN A 601 -15.29 -12.13 -1.71
CA ASN A 601 -16.49 -12.91 -1.94
C ASN A 601 -16.05 -14.06 -2.83
N SER A 602 -15.88 -15.23 -2.20
CA SER A 602 -15.63 -16.52 -2.84
C SER A 602 -16.75 -16.87 -3.80
#